data_AF-A0A098GFZ7-F1
#
_entry.id   AF-A0A098GFZ7-F1
#
_cell.length_a   1.000
_cell.length_b   1.000
_cell.length_c   1.000
_cell.angle_alpha   90.00
_cell.angle_beta   90.00
_cell.angle_gamma   90.00
#
_symmetry.space_group_name_H-M   'P 1'
#
loop_
_entity.id
_entity.type
_entity.pdbx_description
1 polymer ?
#
loop_
_entity_poly.entity_id
_entity_poly.type
_entity_poly.pdbx_seq_one_letter_code
_entity_poly.pdbx_strand_id
1 'polypeptide(L)'
;MAQYKWHYKSLIEPYKLGRISTEQFLDNLAQIFYFLNGMDIDRRNNLLREAWNASIQMNEMTRERFVQVMEMAKTEPVYLISNTNELNIQAVLDCFRQNFPELSFNERIDTNIKDDKNPVEILPNVFLCLSYRYKAFKTEYPTTGNLLEELIQHTGRHVTVVSQYENDLKKASELGVTETHKAQDFFGRYYSMEATPLI
;
A
#
# COMPACT_ATOMS: atom_id res chain seq x y z
N MET A 1 -10.74 2.81 -28.53
CA MET A 1 -9.53 2.18 -27.95
C MET A 1 -8.30 3.10 -27.95
N ALA A 2 -8.00 3.85 -29.02
CA ALA A 2 -6.84 4.76 -29.05
C ALA A 2 -6.90 5.92 -28.03
N GLN A 3 -8.06 6.58 -27.87
CA GLN A 3 -8.27 7.67 -26.91
C GLN A 3 -8.05 7.22 -25.46
N TYR A 4 -8.55 6.03 -25.09
CA TYR A 4 -8.35 5.44 -23.76
C TYR A 4 -6.87 5.12 -23.48
N LYS A 5 -6.16 4.58 -24.49
CA LYS A 5 -4.72 4.30 -24.41
C LYS A 5 -3.89 5.58 -24.33
N TRP A 6 -4.36 6.66 -24.96
CA TRP A 6 -3.73 7.98 -24.91
C TRP A 6 -3.90 8.63 -23.54
N HIS A 7 -5.12 8.69 -23.00
CA HIS A 7 -5.39 9.22 -21.65
C HIS A 7 -4.65 8.44 -20.54
N TYR A 8 -4.51 7.12 -20.69
CA TYR A 8 -3.73 6.32 -19.75
C TYR A 8 -2.25 6.76 -19.70
N LYS A 9 -1.61 6.89 -20.87
CA LYS A 9 -0.18 7.25 -20.96
C LYS A 9 0.12 8.70 -20.59
N SER A 10 -0.78 9.64 -20.92
CA SER A 10 -0.53 11.06 -20.68
C SER A 10 -1.00 11.55 -19.30
N LEU A 11 -1.99 10.91 -18.69
CA LEU A 11 -2.64 11.42 -17.47
C LEU A 11 -2.41 10.52 -16.24
N ILE A 12 -2.45 9.19 -16.41
CA ILE A 12 -2.41 8.23 -15.28
C ILE A 12 -0.99 7.71 -15.05
N GLU A 13 -0.28 7.32 -16.10
CA GLU A 13 1.07 6.76 -16.03
C GLU A 13 2.09 7.71 -15.36
N PRO A 14 2.11 9.04 -15.63
CA PRO A 14 3.02 9.93 -14.94
C PRO A 14 2.80 9.97 -13.42
N TYR A 15 1.52 9.94 -12.99
CA TYR A 15 1.20 9.88 -11.57
C TYR A 15 1.66 8.56 -10.95
N LYS A 16 1.42 7.43 -11.62
CA LYS A 16 1.89 6.11 -11.17
C LYS A 16 3.42 5.96 -11.10
N LEU A 17 4.15 6.82 -11.77
CA LEU A 17 5.60 6.85 -11.75
C LEU A 17 6.16 7.92 -10.80
N GLY A 18 5.29 8.59 -10.02
CA GLY A 18 5.66 9.67 -9.12
C GLY A 18 6.22 10.91 -9.84
N ARG A 19 5.89 11.11 -11.12
CA ARG A 19 6.39 12.23 -11.95
C ARG A 19 5.56 13.51 -11.81
N ILE A 20 4.33 13.40 -11.30
CA ILE A 20 3.42 14.53 -11.06
C ILE A 20 2.81 14.40 -9.66
N SER A 21 2.40 15.52 -9.06
CA SER A 21 1.73 15.51 -7.75
C SER A 21 0.29 14.98 -7.86
N THR A 22 -0.30 14.64 -6.70
CA THR A 22 -1.73 14.32 -6.62
C THR A 22 -2.62 15.42 -7.18
N GLU A 23 -2.34 16.69 -6.90
CA GLU A 23 -3.14 17.83 -7.37
C GLU A 23 -3.09 17.92 -8.90
N GLN A 24 -1.88 17.82 -9.47
CA GLN A 24 -1.69 17.79 -10.92
C GLN A 24 -2.39 16.59 -11.56
N PHE A 25 -2.36 15.43 -10.90
CA PHE A 25 -3.07 14.25 -11.35
C PHE A 25 -4.59 14.46 -11.38
N LEU A 26 -5.17 15.05 -10.33
CA LEU A 26 -6.61 15.33 -10.26
C LEU A 26 -7.05 16.38 -11.29
N ASP A 27 -6.23 17.41 -11.52
CA ASP A 27 -6.46 18.39 -12.59
C ASP A 27 -6.46 17.74 -13.97
N ASN A 28 -5.47 16.88 -14.23
CA ASN A 28 -5.38 16.11 -15.47
C ASN A 28 -6.57 15.16 -15.65
N LEU A 29 -7.01 14.50 -14.58
CA LEU A 29 -8.15 13.59 -14.60
C LEU A 29 -9.45 14.35 -14.86
N ALA A 30 -9.61 15.55 -14.31
CA ALA A 30 -10.78 16.40 -14.54
C ALA A 30 -10.95 16.77 -16.02
N GLN A 31 -9.86 16.93 -16.79
CA GLN A 31 -9.91 17.24 -18.22
C GLN A 31 -10.59 16.14 -19.05
N ILE A 32 -10.64 14.90 -18.55
CA ILE A 32 -11.36 13.80 -19.22
C ILE A 32 -12.87 13.96 -19.07
N PHE A 33 -13.32 14.53 -17.95
CA PHE A 33 -14.72 14.59 -17.56
C PHE A 33 -15.29 15.98 -17.76
N TYR A 34 -15.72 16.29 -18.99
CA TYR A 34 -16.23 17.62 -19.36
C TYR A 34 -17.36 18.15 -18.45
N PHE A 35 -18.14 17.26 -17.82
CA PHE A 35 -19.20 17.62 -16.89
C PHE A 35 -18.69 18.19 -15.56
N LEU A 36 -17.38 18.13 -15.30
CA LEU A 36 -16.75 18.73 -14.12
C LEU A 36 -16.30 20.18 -14.34
N ASN A 37 -16.34 20.71 -15.57
CA ASN A 37 -15.73 22.00 -15.95
C ASN A 37 -16.35 23.26 -15.29
N GLY A 38 -17.45 23.13 -14.56
CA GLY A 38 -18.07 24.23 -13.79
C GLY A 38 -18.18 23.94 -12.29
N MET A 39 -17.58 22.84 -11.83
CA MET A 39 -17.59 22.48 -10.42
C MET A 39 -16.49 23.22 -9.68
N ASP A 40 -16.78 23.65 -8.46
CA ASP A 40 -15.76 24.15 -7.53
C ASP A 40 -14.61 23.14 -7.38
N ILE A 41 -13.37 23.64 -7.30
CA ILE A 41 -12.14 22.83 -7.34
C ILE A 41 -12.11 21.82 -6.20
N ASP A 42 -12.49 22.23 -4.98
CA ASP A 42 -12.44 21.35 -3.81
C ASP A 42 -13.49 20.24 -3.94
N ARG A 43 -14.71 20.61 -4.33
CA ARG A 43 -15.78 19.63 -4.56
C ARG A 43 -15.43 18.65 -5.68
N ARG A 44 -14.83 19.14 -6.77
CA ARG A 44 -14.37 18.33 -7.90
C ARG A 44 -13.27 17.37 -7.47
N ASN A 45 -12.27 17.86 -6.75
CA ASN A 45 -11.14 17.05 -6.30
C ASN A 45 -11.61 15.97 -5.33
N ASN A 46 -12.53 16.29 -4.41
CA ASN A 46 -13.11 15.30 -3.50
C ASN A 46 -13.83 14.19 -4.27
N LEU A 47 -14.69 14.55 -5.22
CA LEU A 47 -15.40 13.57 -6.06
C LEU A 47 -14.44 12.68 -6.85
N LEU A 48 -13.38 13.25 -7.42
CA LEU A 48 -12.37 12.49 -8.16
C LEU A 48 -11.56 11.57 -7.25
N ARG A 49 -11.22 12.01 -6.02
CA ARG A 49 -10.55 11.16 -5.02
C ARG A 49 -11.43 9.99 -4.59
N GLU A 50 -12.72 10.25 -4.32
CA GLU A 50 -13.70 9.21 -4.00
C GLU A 50 -13.83 8.19 -5.14
N ALA A 51 -13.98 8.68 -6.37
CA ALA A 51 -14.09 7.81 -7.55
C ALA A 51 -12.82 6.97 -7.77
N TRP A 52 -11.63 7.57 -7.59
CA TRP A 52 -10.36 6.88 -7.72
C TRP A 52 -10.16 5.77 -6.67
N ASN A 53 -10.67 6.00 -5.45
CA ASN A 53 -10.53 5.09 -4.32
C ASN A 53 -11.74 4.17 -4.12
N ALA A 54 -12.74 4.19 -5.00
CA ALA A 54 -14.02 3.50 -4.80
C ALA A 54 -13.93 1.97 -4.59
N SER A 55 -12.87 1.34 -5.11
CA SER A 55 -12.62 -0.10 -4.94
C SER A 55 -11.89 -0.45 -3.64
N ILE A 56 -11.38 0.54 -2.90
CA ILE A 56 -10.67 0.32 -1.64
C ILE A 56 -11.71 0.11 -0.55
N GLN A 57 -11.90 -1.14 -0.17
CA GLN A 57 -12.83 -1.55 0.87
C GLN A 57 -12.21 -2.65 1.72
N MET A 58 -12.55 -2.67 3.00
CA MET A 58 -12.20 -3.77 3.90
C MET A 58 -13.15 -4.93 3.66
N ASN A 59 -12.63 -6.05 3.14
CA ASN A 59 -13.35 -7.32 3.17
C ASN A 59 -12.98 -8.11 4.44
N GLU A 60 -13.76 -9.15 4.73
CA GLU A 60 -13.58 -10.01 5.90
C GLU A 60 -12.17 -10.61 5.98
N MET A 61 -11.67 -11.16 4.86
CA MET A 61 -10.33 -11.74 4.78
C MET A 61 -9.22 -10.72 5.07
N THR A 62 -9.34 -9.49 4.56
CA THR A 62 -8.37 -8.41 4.85
C THR A 62 -8.44 -8.01 6.32
N ARG A 63 -9.64 -7.93 6.89
CA ARG A 63 -9.85 -7.60 8.31
C ARG A 63 -9.16 -8.61 9.21
N GLU A 64 -9.39 -9.90 8.96
CA GLU A 64 -8.81 -10.98 9.76
C GLU A 64 -7.28 -11.02 9.65
N ARG A 65 -6.73 -10.85 8.44
CA ARG A 65 -5.27 -10.73 8.25
C ARG A 65 -4.70 -9.55 9.02
N PHE A 66 -5.39 -8.42 9.04
CA PHE A 66 -4.92 -7.25 9.77
C PHE A 66 -4.88 -7.50 11.28
N VAL A 67 -5.87 -8.21 11.84
CA VAL A 67 -5.85 -8.64 13.25
C VAL A 67 -4.62 -9.51 13.55
N GLN A 68 -4.30 -10.49 12.69
CA GLN A 68 -3.10 -11.31 12.87
C GLN A 68 -1.81 -10.47 12.79
N VAL A 69 -1.76 -9.49 11.90
CA VAL A 69 -0.65 -8.52 11.83
C VAL A 69 -0.52 -7.73 13.13
N MET A 70 -1.62 -7.30 13.74
CA MET A 70 -1.58 -6.62 15.04
C MET A 70 -1.08 -7.52 16.17
N GLU A 71 -1.43 -8.82 16.14
CA GLU A 71 -0.91 -9.77 17.13
C GLU A 71 0.60 -9.95 17.01
N MET A 72 1.11 -10.11 15.77
CA MET A 72 2.55 -10.22 15.50
C MET A 72 3.31 -8.95 15.92
N ALA A 73 2.71 -7.78 15.70
CA ALA A 73 3.30 -6.48 16.06
C ALA A 73 3.57 -6.31 17.57
N LYS A 74 2.94 -7.13 18.42
CA LYS A 74 3.21 -7.12 19.88
C LYS A 74 4.60 -7.64 20.23
N THR A 75 5.16 -8.52 19.41
CA THR A 75 6.45 -9.18 19.68
C THR A 75 7.54 -8.78 18.71
N GLU A 76 7.20 -8.46 17.47
CA GLU A 76 8.17 -8.20 16.40
C GLU A 76 7.74 -7.01 15.52
N PRO A 77 8.69 -6.26 14.95
CA PRO A 77 8.35 -5.17 14.02
C PRO A 77 7.78 -5.73 12.71
N VAL A 78 6.64 -5.19 12.27
CA VAL A 78 5.98 -5.56 11.01
C VAL A 78 6.11 -4.44 9.99
N TYR A 79 6.56 -4.78 8.78
CA TYR A 79 6.70 -3.84 7.67
C TYR A 79 5.67 -4.14 6.58
N LEU A 80 4.71 -3.23 6.40
CA LEU A 80 3.74 -3.25 5.32
C LEU A 80 4.35 -2.62 4.07
N ILE A 81 4.62 -3.45 3.07
CA ILE A 81 5.26 -3.05 1.82
C ILE A 81 4.20 -2.91 0.75
N SER A 82 4.13 -1.74 0.09
CA SER A 82 3.17 -1.54 -0.99
C SER A 82 3.71 -0.69 -2.12
N ASN A 83 3.32 -1.08 -3.34
CA ASN A 83 3.54 -0.29 -4.54
C ASN A 83 2.33 0.61 -4.82
N THR A 84 2.15 1.64 -4.00
CA THR A 84 0.96 2.49 -4.05
C THR A 84 1.29 3.96 -3.79
N ASN A 85 0.44 4.85 -4.30
CA ASN A 85 0.54 6.30 -4.16
C ASN A 85 -0.17 6.80 -2.89
N GLU A 86 0.03 8.08 -2.56
CA GLU A 86 -0.52 8.78 -1.40
C GLU A 86 -2.05 8.77 -1.35
N LEU A 87 -2.75 8.90 -2.49
CA LEU A 87 -4.22 8.86 -2.54
C LEU A 87 -4.77 7.51 -2.09
N ASN A 88 -4.19 6.42 -2.60
CA ASN A 88 -4.67 5.09 -2.31
C ASN A 88 -4.31 4.68 -0.88
N ILE A 89 -3.10 4.97 -0.42
CA ILE A 89 -2.71 4.60 0.94
C ILE A 89 -3.49 5.37 2.01
N GLN A 90 -3.82 6.64 1.77
CA GLN A 90 -4.67 7.40 2.71
C GLN A 90 -6.05 6.74 2.86
N ALA A 91 -6.68 6.34 1.74
CA ALA A 91 -7.95 5.63 1.78
C ALA A 91 -7.86 4.28 2.50
N VAL A 92 -6.74 3.53 2.34
CA VAL A 92 -6.51 2.30 3.09
C VAL A 92 -6.39 2.57 4.60
N LEU A 93 -5.64 3.60 5.00
CA LEU A 93 -5.50 3.99 6.41
C LEU A 93 -6.83 4.43 7.02
N ASP A 94 -7.63 5.20 6.28
CA ASP A 94 -8.96 5.62 6.74
C ASP A 94 -9.88 4.40 6.89
N CYS A 95 -9.80 3.44 5.98
CA CYS A 95 -10.51 2.18 6.07
C CYS A 95 -10.08 1.38 7.32
N PHE A 96 -8.78 1.34 7.64
CA PHE A 96 -8.29 0.71 8.87
C PHE A 96 -8.85 1.40 10.12
N ARG A 97 -8.77 2.73 10.21
CA ARG A 97 -9.31 3.50 11.35
C ARG A 97 -10.81 3.29 11.55
N GLN A 98 -11.59 3.23 10.46
CA GLN A 98 -13.03 3.00 10.53
C GLN A 98 -13.38 1.59 11.02
N ASN A 99 -12.58 0.59 10.66
CA ASN A 99 -12.83 -0.81 11.02
C ASN A 99 -12.23 -1.20 12.38
N PHE A 100 -11.24 -0.46 12.87
CA PHE A 100 -10.52 -0.71 14.13
C PHE A 100 -10.37 0.59 14.94
N PRO A 101 -11.48 1.22 15.38
CA PRO A 101 -11.45 2.51 16.09
C PRO A 101 -10.75 2.44 17.46
N GLU A 102 -10.57 1.25 18.02
CA GLU A 102 -9.84 1.01 19.26
C GLU A 102 -8.32 1.10 19.11
N LEU A 103 -7.80 1.01 17.89
CA LEU A 103 -6.36 1.12 17.64
C LEU A 103 -5.92 2.58 17.61
N SER A 104 -4.85 2.88 18.34
CA SER A 104 -4.27 4.22 18.42
C SER A 104 -3.30 4.47 17.25
N PHE A 105 -3.84 4.74 16.07
CA PHE A 105 -3.03 5.15 14.91
C PHE A 105 -2.26 6.44 15.21
N ASN A 106 -1.04 6.53 14.71
CA ASN A 106 -0.27 7.76 14.80
C ASN A 106 -1.02 8.94 14.16
N GLU A 107 -1.08 10.08 14.86
CA GLU A 107 -1.84 11.25 14.41
C GLU A 107 -1.29 11.85 13.12
N ARG A 108 0.04 11.74 12.92
CA ARG A 108 0.75 12.32 11.78
C ARG A 108 1.44 11.24 10.96
N ILE A 109 0.68 10.61 10.08
CA ILE A 109 1.22 9.69 9.08
C ILE A 109 1.52 10.50 7.81
N ASP A 110 2.79 10.84 7.60
CA ASP A 110 3.22 11.48 6.36
C ASP A 110 3.32 10.43 5.25
N THR A 111 2.44 10.52 4.25
CA THR A 111 2.39 9.61 3.09
C THR A 111 2.82 10.29 1.78
N ASN A 112 3.27 11.56 1.84
CA ASN A 112 3.59 12.35 0.66
C ASN A 112 4.70 11.72 -0.17
N ILE A 113 4.65 11.91 -1.50
CA ILE A 113 5.75 11.54 -2.40
C ILE A 113 6.95 12.43 -2.09
N LYS A 114 8.01 11.82 -1.57
CA LYS A 114 9.32 12.46 -1.32
C LYS A 114 10.41 11.41 -1.48
N ASP A 115 11.67 11.83 -1.55
CA ASP A 115 12.83 10.92 -1.60
C ASP A 115 13.25 10.56 -0.17
N ASP A 116 12.48 9.68 0.47
CA ASP A 116 12.65 9.33 1.87
C ASP A 116 12.49 7.82 2.05
N LYS A 117 13.60 7.19 2.44
CA LYS A 117 13.72 5.74 2.65
C LYS A 117 13.46 5.32 4.09
N ASN A 118 12.95 6.21 4.94
CA ASN A 118 12.56 5.85 6.29
C ASN A 118 11.16 5.23 6.30
N PRO A 119 10.98 4.04 6.90
CA PRO A 119 9.65 3.48 7.14
C PRO A 119 8.82 4.44 7.99
N VAL A 120 7.52 4.53 7.72
CA VAL A 120 6.62 5.35 8.55
C VAL A 120 5.82 4.48 9.47
N GLU A 121 6.05 4.66 10.77
CA GLU A 121 5.26 4.01 11.80
C GLU A 121 3.81 4.52 11.77
N ILE A 122 2.86 3.61 11.57
CA ILE A 122 1.42 3.94 11.52
C ILE A 122 0.70 3.52 12.81
N LEU A 123 1.23 2.51 13.49
CA LEU A 123 0.83 1.96 14.78
C LEU A 123 2.11 1.48 15.48
N PRO A 124 2.12 1.28 16.81
CA PRO A 124 3.28 0.74 17.52
C PRO A 124 3.81 -0.54 16.84
N ASN A 125 5.09 -0.54 16.47
CA ASN A 125 5.78 -1.64 15.77
C ASN A 125 5.23 -2.00 14.37
N VAL A 126 4.35 -1.19 13.77
CA VAL A 126 3.84 -1.40 12.41
C VAL A 126 4.28 -0.24 11.54
N PHE A 127 5.11 -0.58 10.56
CA PHE A 127 5.74 0.39 9.67
C PHE A 127 5.24 0.24 8.25
N LEU A 128 5.03 1.36 7.58
CA LEU A 128 4.60 1.44 6.20
C LEU A 128 5.77 1.84 5.31
N CYS A 129 5.99 1.06 4.27
CA CYS A 129 7.03 1.26 3.26
C CYS A 129 6.38 1.38 1.88
N LEU A 130 6.48 2.56 1.27
CA LEU A 130 5.83 2.88 -0.01
C LEU A 130 6.87 3.03 -1.12
N SER A 131 6.69 2.34 -2.24
CA SER A 131 7.60 2.44 -3.39
C SER A 131 7.76 3.87 -3.90
N TYR A 132 6.68 4.66 -3.84
CA TYR A 132 6.62 6.06 -4.28
C TYR A 132 7.52 6.96 -3.44
N ARG A 133 7.68 6.65 -2.16
CA ARG A 133 8.57 7.39 -1.24
C ARG A 133 10.01 6.95 -1.29
N TYR A 134 10.23 5.67 -1.54
CA TYR A 134 11.59 5.14 -1.68
C TYR A 134 12.19 5.45 -3.05
N LYS A 135 11.40 6.04 -3.97
CA LYS A 135 11.70 6.17 -5.41
C LYS A 135 12.28 4.87 -5.98
N ALA A 136 11.79 3.73 -5.49
CA ALA A 136 12.31 2.41 -5.84
C ALA A 136 11.84 1.96 -7.24
N PHE A 137 11.47 2.91 -8.11
CA PHE A 137 11.15 2.72 -9.50
C PHE A 137 12.44 2.78 -10.32
N LYS A 138 12.77 1.71 -11.04
CA LYS A 138 13.68 1.83 -12.17
C LYS A 138 13.05 1.13 -13.35
N THR A 139 12.90 1.87 -14.45
CA THR A 139 12.24 1.52 -15.72
C THR A 139 10.71 1.60 -15.68
N GLU A 140 10.08 1.62 -16.84
CA GLU A 140 8.65 1.91 -17.10
C GLU A 140 7.63 1.02 -16.35
N TYR A 141 8.08 0.15 -15.42
CA TYR A 141 7.29 -0.78 -14.64
C TYR A 141 7.66 -0.74 -13.15
N PRO A 142 6.76 -0.29 -12.26
CA PRO A 142 7.02 -0.25 -10.83
C PRO A 142 6.93 -1.67 -10.24
N THR A 143 8.03 -2.19 -9.68
CA THR A 143 8.04 -3.48 -8.96
C THR A 143 8.42 -3.29 -7.49
N THR A 144 7.85 -4.13 -6.63
CA THR A 144 8.11 -4.23 -5.18
C THR A 144 9.50 -4.77 -4.85
N GLY A 145 10.20 -5.37 -5.82
CA GLY A 145 11.48 -6.06 -5.60
C GLY A 145 12.63 -5.17 -5.13
N ASN A 146 12.69 -3.90 -5.55
CA ASN A 146 13.72 -2.95 -5.08
C ASN A 146 13.44 -2.46 -3.66
N LEU A 147 12.16 -2.26 -3.33
CA LEU A 147 11.75 -1.89 -1.98
C LEU A 147 12.07 -3.02 -0.99
N LEU A 148 11.86 -4.27 -1.42
CA LEU A 148 12.22 -5.45 -0.66
C LEU A 148 13.74 -5.55 -0.44
N GLU A 149 14.54 -5.26 -1.47
CA GLU A 149 16.01 -5.23 -1.39
C GLU A 149 16.52 -4.19 -0.38
N GLU A 150 16.01 -2.96 -0.45
CA GLU A 150 16.36 -1.90 0.50
C GLU A 150 15.97 -2.28 1.94
N LEU A 151 14.79 -2.85 2.15
CA LEU A 151 14.32 -3.24 3.48
C LEU A 151 15.13 -4.39 4.08
N ILE A 152 15.41 -5.44 3.32
CA ILE A 152 16.22 -6.58 3.78
C ILE A 152 17.63 -6.14 4.18
N GLN A 153 18.22 -5.19 3.45
CA GLN A 153 19.52 -4.62 3.81
C GLN A 153 19.50 -3.84 5.12
N HIS A 154 18.35 -3.22 5.47
CA HIS A 154 18.19 -2.43 6.70
C HIS A 154 17.76 -3.24 7.93
N THR A 155 17.00 -4.31 7.77
CA THR A 155 16.43 -5.08 8.90
C THR A 155 17.31 -6.22 9.41
N GLY A 156 18.38 -6.59 8.70
CA GLY A 156 19.30 -7.66 9.11
C GLY A 156 18.92 -9.06 8.57
N ARG A 157 19.54 -10.13 9.12
CA ARG A 157 19.58 -11.48 8.51
C ARG A 157 18.41 -12.43 8.85
N HIS A 158 17.48 -12.03 9.73
CA HIS A 158 16.33 -12.87 10.09
C HIS A 158 15.05 -12.10 9.81
N VAL A 159 14.52 -12.27 8.60
CA VAL A 159 13.31 -11.62 8.11
C VAL A 159 12.40 -12.69 7.54
N THR A 160 11.13 -12.63 7.87
CA THR A 160 10.08 -13.44 7.23
C THR A 160 9.39 -12.58 6.17
N VAL A 161 9.34 -13.05 4.92
CA VAL A 161 8.65 -12.35 3.83
C VAL A 161 7.34 -13.07 3.50
N VAL A 162 6.24 -12.32 3.59
CA VAL A 162 4.90 -12.80 3.25
C VAL A 162 4.34 -12.00 2.09
N SER A 163 4.02 -12.64 0.98
CA SER A 163 3.42 -11.97 -0.19
C SER A 163 2.40 -12.85 -0.90
N GLN A 164 1.46 -12.21 -1.57
CA GLN A 164 0.55 -12.86 -2.52
C GLN A 164 1.14 -12.95 -3.94
N TYR A 165 2.23 -12.23 -4.21
CA TYR A 165 2.86 -12.18 -5.53
C TYR A 165 4.14 -13.03 -5.53
N GLU A 166 4.17 -14.03 -6.41
CA GLU A 166 5.30 -14.96 -6.54
C GLU A 166 6.64 -14.26 -6.84
N ASN A 167 6.60 -13.17 -7.60
CA ASN A 167 7.80 -12.40 -7.93
C ASN A 167 8.46 -11.77 -6.69
N ASP A 168 7.68 -11.38 -5.67
CA ASP A 168 8.23 -10.86 -4.42
C ASP A 168 8.95 -11.96 -3.64
N LEU A 169 8.34 -13.14 -3.55
CA LEU A 169 8.90 -14.30 -2.86
C LEU A 169 10.19 -14.80 -3.53
N LYS A 170 10.19 -14.81 -4.87
CA LYS A 170 11.38 -15.16 -5.65
C LYS A 170 12.51 -14.16 -5.39
N LYS A 171 12.23 -12.85 -5.44
CA LYS A 171 13.23 -11.82 -5.15
C LYS A 171 13.74 -11.89 -3.71
N ALA A 172 12.87 -12.18 -2.73
CA ALA A 172 13.27 -12.42 -1.33
C ALA A 172 14.28 -13.58 -1.24
N SER A 173 13.97 -14.70 -1.89
CA SER A 173 14.84 -15.88 -1.94
C SER A 173 16.18 -15.58 -2.60
N GLU A 174 16.18 -14.83 -3.71
CA GLU A 174 17.41 -14.38 -4.40
C GLU A 174 18.29 -13.48 -3.51
N LEU A 175 17.69 -12.75 -2.57
CA LEU A 175 18.36 -11.91 -1.58
C LEU A 175 18.80 -12.69 -0.32
N GLY A 176 18.59 -14.00 -0.29
CA GLY A 176 19.01 -14.86 0.82
C GLY A 176 18.04 -14.93 2.00
N VAL A 177 16.80 -14.47 1.83
CA VAL A 177 15.74 -14.67 2.83
C VAL A 177 15.33 -16.13 2.85
N THR A 178 15.49 -16.80 4.00
CA THR A 178 15.18 -18.23 4.16
C THR A 178 13.71 -18.49 4.47
N GLU A 179 13.01 -17.51 5.04
CA GLU A 179 11.60 -17.64 5.43
C GLU A 179 10.71 -16.84 4.49
N THR A 180 10.18 -17.52 3.49
CA THR A 180 9.24 -16.94 2.52
C THR A 180 7.93 -17.72 2.53
N HIS A 181 6.80 -17.01 2.60
CA HIS A 181 5.49 -17.64 2.65
C HIS A 181 4.50 -16.96 1.71
N LYS A 182 3.66 -17.77 1.06
CA LYS A 182 2.47 -17.25 0.40
C LYS A 182 1.51 -16.72 1.45
N ALA A 183 0.93 -15.55 1.21
CA ALA A 183 0.00 -14.93 2.14
C ALA A 183 -1.17 -15.86 2.52
N GLN A 184 -1.71 -16.61 1.56
CA GLN A 184 -2.80 -17.55 1.83
C GLN A 184 -2.40 -18.66 2.81
N ASP A 185 -1.20 -19.21 2.68
CA ASP A 185 -0.73 -20.28 3.55
C ASP A 185 -0.33 -19.75 4.92
N PHE A 186 0.32 -18.58 4.95
CA PHE A 186 0.77 -17.94 6.18
C PHE A 186 -0.40 -17.58 7.09
N PHE A 187 -1.35 -16.80 6.56
CA PHE A 187 -2.52 -16.36 7.33
C PHE A 187 -3.58 -17.47 7.47
N GLY A 188 -3.60 -18.46 6.58
CA GLY A 188 -4.51 -19.61 6.65
C GLY A 188 -4.18 -20.58 7.79
N ARG A 189 -2.91 -20.70 8.18
CA ARG A 189 -2.48 -21.57 9.31
C ARG A 189 -2.99 -21.07 10.66
N TYR A 190 -3.10 -19.77 10.86
CA TYR A 190 -3.60 -19.19 12.11
C TYR A 190 -5.05 -19.57 12.41
N TYR A 191 -5.90 -19.80 11.39
CA TYR A 191 -7.26 -20.33 11.59
C TYR A 191 -7.29 -21.76 12.13
N SER A 192 -6.25 -22.55 11.87
CA SER A 192 -6.21 -23.94 12.33
C SER A 192 -5.76 -24.11 13.79
N MET A 193 -5.17 -23.07 14.40
CA MET A 193 -4.71 -23.11 15.80
C MET A 193 -5.76 -22.60 16.81
N GLU A 194 -6.73 -21.78 16.39
CA GLU A 194 -7.78 -21.26 17.29
C GLU A 194 -9.11 -22.05 17.25
N ALA A 195 -9.21 -23.15 16.49
CA ALA A 195 -10.36 -24.05 16.52
C ALA A 195 -10.38 -24.97 17.76
N THR A 196 -9.96 -24.47 18.92
CA THR A 196 -10.23 -25.13 20.21
C THR A 196 -11.56 -24.58 20.72
N PRO A 197 -12.62 -25.41 20.85
CA PRO A 197 -13.88 -24.93 21.37
C PRO A 197 -13.66 -24.53 22.84
N LEU A 198 -14.03 -23.29 23.18
CA LEU A 198 -14.24 -22.88 24.56
C LEU A 198 -15.28 -23.83 25.17
N ILE A 199 -14.84 -24.67 26.09
CA ILE A 199 -15.70 -25.48 26.98
C ILE A 199 -16.28 -24.56 28.05
#